data_AF-A0A5Q2RLK4-F1
#
_entry.id   AF-A0A5Q2RLK4-F1
#
_cell.length_a   1.000
_cell.length_b   1.000
_cell.length_c   1.000
_cell.angle_alpha   90.00
_cell.angle_beta   90.00
_cell.angle_gamma   90.00
#
_symmetry.space_group_name_H-M   'P 1'
#
loop_
_entity.id
_entity.type
_entity.pdbx_description
1 polymer ?
#
loop_
_entity_poly.entity_id
_entity_poly.type
_entity_poly.pdbx_seq_one_letter_code
_entity_poly.pdbx_strand_id
1 'polypeptide(L)'
;MSHTSRPRRDLALSLLVPLLLSTVALTQIARAHVLDQSPWSGAGFGMFAQIDGETTRTVRGWIVEDGATTAVPIPADLERAAFELAVVPTEERADELARRWRRQIGAPESASMRVEVWGLTVEDSDGDHLGLATERMLAVEANP
;
A
#
# COMPACT_ATOMS: atom_id res chain seq x y z
N MET A 1 47.41 30.02 -22.29
CA MET A 1 46.89 30.00 -20.90
C MET A 1 46.01 31.22 -20.72
N SER A 2 44.70 31.05 -20.76
CA SER A 2 43.75 32.14 -20.53
C SER A 2 42.44 31.53 -20.00
N HIS A 3 42.40 31.29 -18.69
CA HIS A 3 41.16 31.03 -17.97
C HIS A 3 40.43 32.37 -17.83
N THR A 4 39.55 32.68 -18.77
CA THR A 4 38.60 33.79 -18.65
C THR A 4 37.39 33.27 -17.88
N SER A 5 37.47 33.28 -16.56
CA SER A 5 36.35 32.91 -15.68
C SER A 5 35.23 33.94 -15.82
N ARG A 6 34.00 33.47 -16.13
CA ARG A 6 32.78 34.29 -16.11
C ARG A 6 32.17 34.18 -14.71
N PRO A 7 32.42 35.13 -13.79
CA PRO A 7 32.11 34.99 -12.37
C PRO A 7 30.62 34.75 -12.08
N ARG A 8 29.74 35.23 -12.99
CA ARG A 8 28.28 35.05 -12.87
C ARG A 8 27.82 33.61 -13.10
N ARG A 9 28.50 32.84 -13.94
CA ARG A 9 28.14 31.43 -14.19
C ARG A 9 28.58 30.54 -13.03
N ASP A 10 29.75 30.80 -12.48
CA ASP A 10 30.28 30.04 -11.34
C ASP A 10 29.45 30.28 -10.08
N LEU A 11 28.99 31.52 -9.86
CA LEU A 11 28.04 31.83 -8.79
C LEU A 11 26.69 31.12 -8.98
N ALA A 12 26.15 31.14 -10.20
CA ALA A 12 24.89 30.47 -10.51
C ALA A 12 24.97 28.94 -10.32
N LEU A 13 26.08 28.32 -10.72
CA LEU A 13 26.33 26.90 -10.49
C LEU A 13 26.56 26.58 -9.00
N SER A 14 27.23 27.46 -8.27
CA SER A 14 27.45 27.31 -6.83
C SER A 14 26.15 27.41 -6.02
N LEU A 15 25.17 28.18 -6.48
CA LEU A 15 23.85 28.31 -5.84
C LEU A 15 22.86 27.22 -6.26
N LEU A 16 23.13 26.53 -7.39
CA LEU A 16 22.25 25.47 -7.89
C LEU A 16 22.12 24.32 -6.90
N VAL A 17 23.24 23.87 -6.33
CA VAL A 17 23.28 22.75 -5.37
C VAL A 17 22.46 23.05 -4.11
N PRO A 18 22.71 24.14 -3.35
CA PRO A 18 21.92 24.45 -2.17
C PRO A 18 20.45 24.72 -2.51
N LEU A 19 20.15 25.38 -3.64
CA LEU A 19 18.77 25.60 -4.06
C LEU A 19 18.04 24.27 -4.31
N LEU A 20 18.67 23.34 -5.02
CA LEU A 20 18.10 22.03 -5.32
C LEU A 20 17.86 21.22 -4.04
N LEU A 21 18.81 21.26 -3.09
CA LEU A 21 18.66 20.63 -1.78
C LEU A 21 17.53 21.26 -0.96
N SER A 22 17.42 22.59 -0.95
CA SER A 22 16.33 23.30 -0.29
C SER A 22 14.96 22.97 -0.90
N THR A 23 14.86 22.84 -2.23
CA THR A 23 13.62 22.45 -2.90
C THR A 23 13.20 21.02 -2.53
N VAL A 24 14.15 20.08 -2.50
CA VAL A 24 13.88 18.71 -2.04
C VAL A 24 13.40 18.72 -0.58
N ALA A 25 14.09 19.43 0.30
CA ALA A 25 13.72 19.51 1.71
C ALA A 25 12.32 20.10 1.93
N LEU A 26 11.98 21.20 1.26
CA LEU A 26 10.66 21.82 1.33
C LEU A 26 9.55 20.90 0.80
N THR A 27 9.84 20.15 -0.27
CA THR A 27 8.89 19.18 -0.82
C THR A 27 8.61 18.06 0.19
N GLN A 28 9.64 17.58 0.90
CA GLN A 28 9.47 16.55 1.92
C GLN A 28 8.70 17.07 3.13
N ILE A 29 8.98 18.30 3.59
CA ILE A 29 8.22 18.96 4.68
C ILE A 29 6.74 19.09 4.28
N ALA A 30 6.46 19.56 3.06
CA ALA A 30 5.10 19.69 2.58
C ALA A 30 4.37 18.34 2.52
N ARG A 31 5.03 17.28 2.05
CA ARG A 31 4.45 15.93 2.02
C ARG A 31 4.17 15.38 3.41
N ALA A 32 5.11 15.55 4.35
CA ALA A 32 4.95 15.06 5.72
C ALA A 32 3.83 15.78 6.50
N HIS A 33 3.62 17.08 6.25
CA HIS A 33 2.65 17.86 7.02
C HIS A 33 1.29 18.05 6.36
N VAL A 34 1.18 17.92 5.03
CA VAL A 34 -0.07 18.19 4.30
C VAL A 34 -0.72 16.90 3.78
N LEU A 35 0.06 15.86 3.49
CA LEU A 35 -0.44 14.62 2.85
C LEU A 35 -0.50 13.43 3.80
N ASP A 36 -0.24 13.62 5.09
CA ASP A 36 -0.23 12.58 6.14
C ASP A 36 0.58 11.33 5.77
N GLN A 37 1.57 11.50 4.87
CA GLN A 37 2.51 10.46 4.51
C GLN A 37 3.49 10.33 5.66
N SER A 38 3.57 9.14 6.26
CA SER A 38 4.52 8.89 7.33
C SER A 38 5.92 9.34 6.88
N PRO A 39 6.73 9.99 7.73
CA PRO A 39 8.04 10.54 7.36
C PRO A 39 8.99 9.54 6.69
N TRP A 40 8.69 8.25 6.83
CA TRP A 40 9.44 7.11 6.32
C TRP A 40 8.96 6.60 4.95
N SER A 41 7.76 6.95 4.49
CA SER A 41 7.22 6.47 3.20
C SER A 41 7.80 7.22 1.98
N GLY A 42 8.41 8.40 2.18
CA GLY A 42 8.79 9.31 1.07
C GLY A 42 10.28 9.65 0.90
N ALA A 43 11.17 9.26 1.82
CA ALA A 43 12.54 9.81 1.86
C ALA A 43 13.68 8.80 2.13
N GLY A 44 13.40 7.50 2.18
CA GLY A 44 14.45 6.48 2.31
C GLY A 44 15.14 6.19 0.99
N PHE A 45 16.29 6.79 0.73
CA PHE A 45 17.23 6.30 -0.28
C PHE A 45 17.65 4.87 0.09
N GLY A 46 16.96 3.87 -0.48
CA GLY A 46 17.40 2.47 -0.53
C GLY A 46 17.49 1.76 0.83
N MET A 47 16.79 0.62 0.93
CA MET A 47 17.07 -0.46 1.90
C MET A 47 16.32 -0.47 3.25
N PHE A 48 15.51 0.53 3.60
CA PHE A 48 14.67 0.49 4.84
C PHE A 48 13.21 0.93 4.65
N ALA A 49 12.60 0.65 3.48
CA ALA A 49 11.14 0.59 3.34
C ALA A 49 10.60 -0.72 3.97
N GLN A 50 11.11 -1.04 5.16
CA GLN A 50 10.92 -2.32 5.81
C GLN A 50 9.60 -2.23 6.58
N ILE A 51 8.61 -3.02 6.17
CA ILE A 51 7.24 -3.20 6.72
C ILE A 51 6.09 -2.67 5.81
N ASP A 52 6.36 -2.06 4.66
CA ASP A 52 5.34 -1.92 3.58
C ASP A 52 5.72 -2.74 2.34
N GLY A 53 6.45 -3.83 2.57
CA GLY A 53 6.74 -4.84 1.56
C GLY A 53 5.54 -5.76 1.34
N GLU A 54 5.50 -6.36 0.15
CA GLU A 54 4.50 -7.26 -0.45
C GLU A 54 3.91 -8.37 0.47
N THR A 55 4.46 -8.56 1.68
CA THR A 55 4.14 -9.60 2.67
C THR A 55 3.31 -9.14 3.88
N THR A 56 3.07 -7.84 4.09
CA THR A 56 2.29 -7.38 5.27
C THR A 56 0.79 -7.31 5.03
N ARG A 57 0.32 -7.46 3.78
CA ARG A 57 -1.11 -7.44 3.46
C ARG A 57 -1.55 -8.71 2.74
N THR A 58 -2.69 -9.27 3.13
CA THR A 58 -3.24 -10.48 2.52
C THR A 58 -4.72 -10.30 2.19
N VAL A 59 -5.14 -10.84 1.06
CA VAL A 59 -6.55 -10.86 0.63
C VAL A 59 -7.16 -12.20 1.00
N ARG A 60 -8.34 -12.17 1.61
CA ARG A 60 -9.13 -13.36 1.97
C ARG A 60 -10.51 -13.29 1.33
N GLY A 61 -10.97 -14.43 0.82
CA GLY A 61 -12.31 -14.58 0.24
C GLY A 61 -13.15 -15.52 1.08
N TRP A 62 -14.41 -15.14 1.28
CA TRP A 62 -15.38 -15.93 2.02
C TRP A 62 -16.70 -15.97 1.25
N ILE A 63 -17.33 -17.14 1.21
CA ILE A 63 -18.71 -17.29 0.77
C ILE A 63 -19.62 -17.28 1.99
N VAL A 64 -20.66 -16.45 1.94
CA VAL A 64 -21.66 -16.31 3.00
C VAL A 64 -23.00 -16.78 2.45
N GLU A 65 -23.53 -17.86 3.03
CA GLU A 65 -24.81 -18.45 2.64
C GLU A 65 -25.54 -18.91 3.90
N ASP A 66 -26.80 -18.49 4.06
CA ASP A 66 -27.66 -18.86 5.21
C ASP A 66 -27.01 -18.67 6.60
N GLY A 67 -26.15 -17.65 6.72
CA GLY A 67 -25.40 -17.35 7.95
C GLY A 67 -24.14 -18.18 8.17
N ALA A 68 -23.88 -19.19 7.34
CA ALA A 68 -22.61 -19.90 7.30
C ALA A 68 -21.59 -19.12 6.47
N THR A 69 -20.34 -19.06 6.94
CA THR A 69 -19.23 -18.40 6.24
C THR A 69 -18.14 -19.43 5.95
N THR A 70 -17.80 -19.63 4.67
CA THR A 70 -16.83 -20.61 4.22
C THR A 70 -15.65 -19.94 3.52
N ALA A 71 -14.42 -20.23 3.96
CA ALA A 71 -13.22 -19.71 3.31
C ALA A 71 -13.06 -20.33 1.91
N VAL A 72 -12.77 -19.50 0.92
CA VAL A 72 -12.48 -19.94 -0.44
C VAL A 72 -11.08 -19.52 -0.86
N PRO A 73 -10.31 -20.39 -1.53
CA PRO A 73 -8.98 -20.03 -2.03
C PRO A 73 -9.10 -19.06 -3.21
N ILE A 74 -8.08 -18.21 -3.38
CA ILE A 74 -7.97 -17.31 -4.54
C ILE A 74 -7.69 -18.15 -5.80
N PRO A 75 -8.51 -18.04 -6.85
CA PRO A 75 -8.23 -18.69 -8.13
C PRO A 75 -6.97 -18.11 -8.78
N ALA A 76 -6.20 -18.96 -9.47
CA ALA A 76 -4.86 -18.61 -9.99
C ALA A 76 -4.85 -17.40 -10.95
N ASP A 77 -5.90 -17.22 -11.75
CA ASP A 77 -6.09 -16.08 -12.66
C ASP A 77 -6.51 -14.78 -11.95
N LEU A 78 -6.91 -14.86 -10.68
CA LEU A 78 -7.24 -13.71 -9.84
C LEU A 78 -6.12 -13.36 -8.85
N GLU A 79 -5.08 -14.18 -8.72
CA GLU A 79 -3.93 -13.90 -7.85
C GLU A 79 -3.32 -12.53 -8.12
N ARG A 80 -3.19 -12.15 -9.39
CA ARG A 80 -2.70 -10.82 -9.77
C ARG A 80 -3.61 -9.70 -9.29
N ALA A 81 -4.93 -9.84 -9.46
CA ALA A 81 -5.89 -8.83 -9.03
C ALA A 81 -5.95 -8.74 -7.50
N ALA A 82 -5.85 -9.87 -6.80
CA ALA A 82 -5.72 -9.92 -5.35
C ALA A 82 -4.43 -9.24 -4.86
N PHE A 83 -3.31 -9.45 -5.55
CA PHE A 83 -2.05 -8.77 -5.27
C PHE A 83 -2.19 -7.25 -5.45
N GLU A 84 -2.73 -6.79 -6.58
CA GLU A 84 -2.95 -5.37 -6.85
C GLU A 84 -3.88 -4.71 -5.80
N LEU A 85 -4.88 -5.45 -5.30
CA LEU A 85 -5.75 -5.01 -4.21
C LEU A 85 -5.02 -4.94 -2.86
N ALA A 86 -4.13 -5.89 -2.56
CA ALA A 86 -3.33 -5.85 -1.34
C ALA A 86 -2.41 -4.62 -1.32
N VAL A 87 -1.86 -4.24 -2.47
CA VAL A 87 -1.01 -3.04 -2.61
C VAL A 87 -1.84 -1.76 -2.47
N VAL A 88 -2.98 -1.67 -3.15
CA VAL A 88 -3.86 -0.48 -3.13
C VAL A 88 -5.30 -0.90 -2.75
N PRO A 89 -5.61 -0.98 -1.45
CA PRO A 89 -6.92 -1.41 -0.97
C PRO A 89 -7.96 -0.33 -1.24
N THR A 90 -8.80 -0.56 -2.24
CA THR A 90 -9.93 0.33 -2.59
C THR A 90 -11.20 -0.50 -2.67
N GLU A 91 -12.32 0.10 -2.26
CA GLU A 91 -13.64 -0.56 -2.29
C GLU A 91 -13.99 -1.02 -3.70
N GLU A 92 -13.81 -0.16 -4.71
CA GLU A 92 -14.14 -0.46 -6.11
C GLU A 92 -13.41 -1.71 -6.64
N ARG A 93 -12.11 -1.84 -6.34
CA ARG A 93 -11.31 -3.01 -6.75
C ARG A 93 -11.67 -4.27 -5.96
N ALA A 94 -11.97 -4.13 -4.67
CA ALA A 94 -12.42 -5.25 -3.85
C ALA A 94 -13.77 -5.78 -4.34
N ASP A 95 -14.70 -4.90 -4.72
CA ASP A 95 -15.98 -5.21 -5.33
C ASP A 95 -15.83 -5.92 -6.68
N GLU A 96 -14.98 -5.39 -7.56
CA GLU A 96 -14.70 -6.02 -8.84
C GLU A 96 -14.10 -7.42 -8.66
N LEU A 97 -13.13 -7.56 -7.75
CA LEU A 97 -12.51 -8.83 -7.42
C LEU A 97 -13.54 -9.82 -6.87
N ALA A 98 -14.40 -9.40 -5.93
CA ALA A 98 -15.46 -10.22 -5.36
C ALA A 98 -16.41 -10.75 -6.45
N ARG A 99 -16.86 -9.89 -7.37
CA ARG A 99 -17.73 -10.30 -8.49
C ARG A 99 -17.05 -11.26 -9.46
N ARG A 100 -15.76 -11.08 -9.74
CA ARG A 100 -14.99 -11.99 -10.62
C ARG A 100 -14.78 -13.34 -9.96
N TRP A 101 -14.35 -13.33 -8.70
CA TRP A 101 -14.08 -14.51 -7.90
C TRP A 101 -15.34 -15.36 -7.72
N ARG A 102 -16.47 -14.73 -7.38
CA ARG A 102 -17.77 -15.40 -7.28
C ARG A 102 -18.16 -16.14 -8.57
N ARG A 103 -18.08 -15.44 -9.71
CA ARG A 103 -18.39 -16.01 -11.03
C ARG A 103 -17.51 -17.21 -11.35
N GLN A 104 -16.25 -17.16 -10.95
CA GLN A 104 -15.29 -18.18 -11.28
C GLN A 104 -15.47 -19.46 -10.45
N ILE A 105 -15.75 -19.32 -9.16
CA ILE A 105 -16.02 -20.50 -8.31
C ILE A 105 -17.44 -21.04 -8.51
N GLY A 106 -18.27 -20.37 -9.32
CA GLY A 106 -19.64 -20.77 -9.58
C GLY A 106 -20.52 -20.74 -8.33
N ALA A 107 -20.35 -19.70 -7.49
CA ALA A 107 -21.10 -19.63 -6.23
C ALA A 107 -22.63 -19.56 -6.48
N PRO A 108 -23.45 -20.14 -5.58
CA PRO A 108 -24.90 -20.04 -5.66
C PRO A 108 -25.41 -18.61 -5.78
N GLU A 109 -26.58 -18.41 -6.41
CA GLU A 109 -27.21 -17.09 -6.48
C GLU A 109 -27.59 -16.57 -5.08
N SER A 110 -27.95 -17.46 -4.16
CA SER A 110 -28.26 -17.18 -2.75
C SER A 110 -27.06 -16.70 -1.93
N ALA A 111 -25.83 -16.96 -2.37
CA ALA A 111 -24.63 -16.74 -1.57
C ALA A 111 -23.93 -15.41 -1.93
N SER A 112 -23.52 -14.63 -0.93
CA SER A 112 -22.69 -13.43 -1.16
C SER A 112 -21.20 -13.79 -1.08
N MET A 113 -20.36 -13.00 -1.77
CA MET A 113 -18.90 -13.12 -1.70
C MET A 113 -18.35 -11.95 -0.87
N ARG A 114 -17.70 -12.26 0.24
CA ARG A 114 -16.99 -11.28 1.06
C ARG A 114 -15.50 -11.34 0.79
N VAL A 115 -14.92 -10.21 0.43
CA VAL A 115 -13.48 -10.02 0.23
C VAL A 115 -12.95 -9.12 1.33
N GLU A 116 -11.90 -9.56 2.02
CA GLU A 116 -11.26 -8.83 3.11
C GLU A 116 -9.79 -8.62 2.81
N VAL A 117 -9.28 -7.43 3.12
CA VAL A 117 -7.85 -7.12 3.11
C VAL A 117 -7.39 -6.98 4.56
N TRP A 118 -6.40 -7.76 4.93
CA TRP A 118 -5.82 -7.81 6.26
C TRP A 118 -4.40 -7.29 6.21
N GLY A 119 -4.06 -6.35 7.10
CA GLY A 119 -2.71 -5.85 7.32
C GLY A 119 -2.10 -6.45 8.58
N LEU A 120 -0.78 -6.60 8.60
CA LEU A 120 0.00 -6.96 9.78
C LEU A 120 0.54 -5.69 10.42
N THR A 121 0.15 -5.42 11.67
CA THR A 121 0.63 -4.30 12.47
C THR A 121 1.59 -4.82 13.53
N VAL A 122 2.68 -4.08 13.74
CA VAL A 122 3.63 -4.36 14.83
C VAL A 122 3.20 -3.54 16.02
N GLU A 123 2.82 -4.21 17.10
CA GLU A 123 2.47 -3.57 18.35
C GLU A 123 3.73 -3.50 19.22
N ASP A 124 4.09 -2.29 19.64
CA ASP A 124 5.22 -2.07 20.53
C ASP A 124 4.81 -2.48 21.94
N SER A 125 5.28 -3.65 22.38
CA SER A 125 5.06 -4.14 23.73
C SER A 125 6.26 -3.75 24.58
N ASP A 126 5.97 -3.16 25.74
CA ASP A 126 6.95 -2.63 26.70
C ASP A 126 7.88 -3.76 27.21
N GLY A 127 9.02 -3.97 26.54
CA GLY A 127 10.07 -4.93 26.89
C GLY A 127 10.17 -6.17 26.00
N ASP A 128 11.28 -6.24 25.24
CA ASP A 128 11.93 -7.40 24.58
C ASP A 128 11.08 -8.32 23.65
N HIS A 129 9.81 -8.01 23.44
CA HIS A 129 8.91 -8.75 22.57
C HIS A 129 8.16 -7.82 21.61
N LEU A 130 8.30 -8.04 20.30
CA LEU A 130 7.46 -7.40 19.30
C LEU A 130 6.16 -8.21 19.17
N GLY A 131 5.02 -7.58 19.43
CA GLY A 131 3.71 -8.16 19.16
C GLY A 131 3.36 -8.03 17.68
N LEU A 132 2.84 -9.07 17.06
CA LEU A 132 2.23 -8.98 15.73
C LEU A 132 0.72 -9.05 15.89
N ALA A 133 0.04 -7.97 15.52
CA ALA A 133 -1.41 -7.92 15.42
C ALA A 133 -1.82 -7.95 13.95
N THR A 134 -3.01 -8.48 13.67
CA THR A 134 -3.63 -8.39 12.35
C THR A 134 -4.81 -7.46 12.41
N GLU A 135 -4.79 -6.43 11.58
CA GLU A 135 -5.86 -5.46 11.47
C GLU A 135 -6.61 -5.63 10.14
N ARG A 136 -7.94 -5.55 10.17
CA ARG A 136 -8.76 -5.60 8.97
C ARG A 136 -8.84 -4.21 8.36
N MET A 137 -8.17 -4.03 7.22
CA MET A 137 -8.08 -2.74 6.54
C MET A 137 -9.31 -2.44 5.67
N LEU A 138 -9.86 -3.46 5.03
CA LEU A 138 -11.00 -3.33 4.13
C LEU A 138 -11.84 -4.61 4.17
N ALA A 139 -13.15 -4.46 4.15
CA ALA A 139 -14.09 -5.56 3.96
C ALA A 139 -15.20 -5.12 3.03
N VAL A 140 -15.39 -5.87 1.95
CA VAL A 140 -16.44 -5.62 0.97
C VAL A 140 -17.23 -6.90 0.77
N GLU A 141 -18.55 -6.77 0.70
CA GLU A 141 -19.46 -7.89 0.50
C GLU A 141 -20.25 -7.68 -0.78
N ALA A 142 -19.94 -8.48 -1.79
CA ALA A 142 -20.67 -8.48 -3.05
C ALA A 142 -21.90 -9.38 -2.92
N ASN A 143 -23.06 -8.73 -2.89
CA ASN A 143 -24.37 -9.39 -3.00
C ASN A 143 -24.58 -10.03 -4.39
N PRO A 144 -25.59 -10.92 -4.52
CA PRO A 144 -26.13 -11.35 -5.83
C PRO A 144 -26.32 -10.22 -6.84
#